data_AF-A0AAU5GVH4-F1
#
_entry.id   AF-A0AAU5GVH4-F1
#
_cell.length_a   1.000
_cell.length_b   1.000
_cell.length_c   1.000
_cell.angle_alpha   90.00
_cell.angle_beta   90.00
_cell.angle_gamma   90.00
#
_symmetry.space_group_name_H-M   'P 1'
#
loop_
_entity.id
_entity.type
_entity.pdbx_description
1 polymer ?
#
loop_
_entity_poly.entity_id
_entity_poly.type
_entity_poly.pdbx_seq_one_letter_code
_entity_poly.pdbx_strand_id
1 'polypeptide(L)'
;MKCEQERTRLAAYAMAALDPTEDALVDSHVRECPACAGEVEEIRTTVAAVRRLPAQDMLGDWSGKLPELREAAVRAALARIPDRE
;
A
#
# COMPACT_ATOMS: atom_id res chain seq x y z
N MET A 1 -9.66 5.00 -16.88
CA MET A 1 -8.67 3.92 -16.69
C MET A 1 -8.93 2.83 -17.73
N LYS A 2 -7.90 2.16 -18.27
CA LYS A 2 -8.04 0.97 -19.13
C LYS A 2 -7.91 -0.28 -18.25
N CYS A 3 -8.70 -1.33 -18.48
CA CYS A 3 -8.70 -2.55 -17.65
C CYS A 3 -7.35 -3.26 -17.56
N GLU A 4 -6.47 -3.07 -18.56
CA GLU A 4 -5.12 -3.63 -18.58
C GLU A 4 -4.12 -2.86 -17.68
N GLN A 5 -4.55 -1.77 -17.03
CA GLN A 5 -3.66 -0.91 -16.23
C GLN A 5 -3.46 -1.45 -14.82
N GLU A 6 -2.23 -1.92 -14.61
CA GLU A 6 -1.51 -2.26 -13.38
C GLU A 6 -2.34 -2.81 -12.20
N ARG A 7 -2.28 -4.14 -12.04
CA ARG A 7 -2.65 -4.86 -10.80
C ARG A 7 -2.15 -4.17 -9.53
N THR A 8 -1.01 -3.48 -9.61
CA THR A 8 -0.44 -2.63 -8.56
C THR A 8 -1.41 -1.55 -8.06
N ARG A 9 -2.11 -0.86 -8.97
CA ARG A 9 -3.09 0.18 -8.59
C ARG A 9 -4.35 -0.41 -7.97
N LEU A 10 -4.85 -1.54 -8.47
CA LEU A 10 -5.98 -2.25 -7.85
C LEU A 10 -5.62 -2.75 -6.46
N ALA A 11 -4.38 -3.25 -6.27
CA ALA A 11 -3.88 -3.64 -4.97
C ALA A 11 -3.73 -2.44 -4.01
N ALA A 12 -3.17 -1.32 -4.49
CA ALA A 12 -3.06 -0.09 -3.70
C ALA A 12 -4.45 0.45 -3.30
N TYR A 13 -5.42 0.44 -4.23
CA TYR A 13 -6.82 0.78 -3.95
C TYR A 13 -7.43 -0.16 -2.89
N ALA A 14 -7.28 -1.47 -3.07
CA ALA A 14 -7.78 -2.46 -2.11
C ALA A 14 -7.19 -2.31 -0.70
N MET A 15 -5.95 -1.81 -0.60
CA MET A 15 -5.23 -1.54 0.64
C MET A 15 -5.43 -0.12 1.20
N ALA A 16 -6.23 0.73 0.56
CA ALA A 16 -6.41 2.15 0.89
C ALA A 16 -5.08 2.94 0.92
N ALA A 17 -4.22 2.67 -0.06
CA ALA A 17 -2.86 3.22 -0.17
C ALA A 17 -2.69 4.22 -1.33
N LEU A 18 -3.78 4.55 -2.04
CA LEU A 18 -3.77 5.60 -3.07
C LEU A 18 -3.98 6.98 -2.46
N ASP A 19 -3.51 8.02 -3.17
CA ASP A 19 -3.95 9.37 -2.86
C ASP A 19 -5.43 9.58 -3.25
N PRO A 20 -6.12 10.61 -2.71
CA PRO A 20 -7.55 10.80 -2.95
C PRO A 20 -7.95 10.97 -4.43
N THR A 21 -7.05 11.50 -5.26
CA THR A 21 -7.32 11.72 -6.69
C THR A 21 -7.24 10.39 -7.44
N GLU A 22 -6.20 9.59 -7.17
CA GLU A 22 -6.07 8.25 -7.73
C GLU A 22 -7.17 7.30 -7.23
N ASP A 23 -7.55 7.40 -5.95
CA ASP A 23 -8.61 6.59 -5.35
C ASP A 23 -9.94 6.79 -6.08
N ALA A 24 -10.36 8.04 -6.31
CA ALA A 24 -11.59 8.35 -7.02
C ALA A 24 -11.61 7.82 -8.46
N LEU A 25 -10.46 7.87 -9.16
CA LEU A 25 -10.32 7.36 -10.53
C LEU A 25 -10.45 5.83 -10.58
N VAL A 26 -9.85 5.13 -9.62
CA VAL A 26 -9.93 3.66 -9.53
C VAL A 26 -11.31 3.22 -9.06
N ASP A 27 -11.90 3.90 -8.08
CA ASP A 27 -13.25 3.63 -7.58
C ASP A 27 -14.32 3.72 -8.69
N SER A 28 -14.26 4.79 -9.50
CA SER A 28 -15.15 4.95 -10.65
C SER A 28 -15.05 3.77 -11.61
N HIS A 29 -13.83 3.29 -11.89
CA HIS A 29 -13.63 2.16 -12.80
C HIS A 29 -14.12 0.83 -12.19
N VAL A 30 -13.81 0.58 -10.92
CA VAL A 30 -14.20 -0.65 -10.21
C VAL A 30 -15.71 -0.79 -10.16
N ARG A 31 -16.46 0.30 -10.01
CA ARG A 31 -17.93 0.28 -10.06
C ARG A 31 -18.49 -0.12 -11.42
N GLU A 32 -17.75 0.16 -12.49
CA GLU A 32 -18.20 -0.06 -13.88
C GLU A 32 -17.62 -1.36 -14.48
N CYS A 33 -16.56 -1.93 -13.91
CA CYS A 33 -15.87 -3.10 -14.43
C CYS A 33 -15.94 -4.30 -13.47
N PRO A 34 -16.79 -5.31 -13.76
CA PRO A 34 -16.93 -6.50 -12.91
C PRO A 34 -15.63 -7.30 -12.72
N ALA A 35 -14.76 -7.33 -13.74
CA ALA A 35 -13.49 -8.03 -13.67
C ALA A 35 -12.55 -7.38 -12.63
N CYS A 36 -12.39 -6.06 -12.69
CA CYS A 36 -11.57 -5.32 -11.73
C CYS A 36 -12.20 -5.30 -10.33
N ALA A 37 -13.54 -5.29 -10.23
CA ALA A 37 -14.21 -5.47 -8.95
C ALA A 37 -13.91 -6.83 -8.30
N GLY A 38 -13.91 -7.90 -9.12
CA GLY A 38 -13.50 -9.24 -8.67
C GLY A 38 -12.07 -9.27 -8.14
N GLU A 39 -11.11 -8.68 -8.88
CA GLU A 39 -9.71 -8.64 -8.45
C GLU A 39 -9.52 -7.84 -7.15
N VAL A 40 -10.19 -6.69 -7.01
CA VAL A 40 -10.17 -5.92 -5.75
C VAL A 40 -10.71 -6.74 -4.58
N GLU A 41 -11.77 -7.51 -4.79
CA GLU A 41 -12.38 -8.33 -3.74
C GLU A 41 -11.48 -9.52 -3.33
N GLU A 42 -10.82 -10.16 -4.30
CA GLU A 42 -9.81 -11.20 -4.03
C GLU A 42 -8.65 -10.66 -3.19
N ILE A 43 -8.17 -9.45 -3.51
CA ILE A 43 -7.11 -8.79 -2.76
C ILE A 43 -7.59 -8.44 -1.36
N ARG A 44 -8.79 -7.84 -1.22
CA ARG A 44 -9.39 -7.51 0.09
C ARG A 44 -9.55 -8.75 0.97
N THR A 45 -10.00 -9.87 0.39
CA THR A 45 -10.12 -11.16 1.07
C THR A 45 -8.77 -11.64 1.58
N THR A 46 -7.74 -11.58 0.73
CA THR A 46 -6.37 -11.96 1.08
C THR A 46 -5.83 -11.09 2.22
N VAL A 47 -5.98 -9.76 2.12
CA VAL A 47 -5.56 -8.81 3.17
C VAL A 47 -6.30 -9.06 4.48
N ALA A 48 -7.60 -9.34 4.43
CA ALA A 48 -8.38 -9.67 5.61
C ALA A 48 -7.90 -10.96 6.29
N ALA A 49 -7.49 -11.97 5.52
CA ALA A 49 -6.89 -13.20 6.05
C ALA A 49 -5.53 -12.91 6.71
N VAL A 50 -4.65 -12.13 6.06
CA VAL A 50 -3.34 -11.75 6.61
C VAL A 50 -3.49 -10.97 7.91
N ARG A 51 -4.46 -10.05 8.00
CA ARG A 51 -4.74 -9.26 9.23
C ARG A 51 -5.14 -10.10 10.45
N ARG A 52 -5.51 -11.37 10.26
CA ARG A 52 -5.83 -12.30 11.37
C ARG A 52 -4.62 -13.04 11.89
N LEU A 53 -3.47 -12.95 11.20
CA LEU A 53 -2.23 -13.56 11.68
C LEU A 53 -1.72 -12.81 12.92
N PRO A 54 -1.09 -13.52 13.86
CA PRO A 54 -0.39 -12.90 14.98
C PRO A 54 0.62 -11.85 14.49
N ALA A 55 0.73 -10.72 15.21
CA ALA A 55 1.64 -9.66 14.83
C ALA A 55 3.10 -10.13 14.71
N GLN A 56 3.51 -11.12 15.53
CA GLN A 56 4.84 -11.73 15.43
C GLN A 56 5.09 -12.44 14.09
N ASP A 57 4.03 -12.98 13.46
CA ASP A 57 4.12 -13.72 12.20
C ASP A 57 4.10 -12.76 11.00
N MET A 58 3.40 -11.62 11.12
CA MET A 58 3.38 -10.57 10.10
C MET A 58 4.66 -9.74 10.08
N LEU A 59 5.18 -9.42 11.26
CA LEU A 59 6.40 -8.63 11.39
C LEU A 59 7.62 -9.54 11.19
N GLY A 60 7.62 -10.79 11.67
CA GLY A 60 8.85 -11.57 11.74
C GLY A 60 9.84 -10.93 12.73
N ASP A 61 11.09 -11.39 12.72
CA ASP A 61 12.10 -10.90 13.66
C ASP A 61 12.71 -9.55 13.23
N TRP A 62 12.09 -8.46 13.70
CA TRP A 62 12.64 -7.10 13.63
C TRP A 62 13.49 -6.72 14.86
N SER A 63 13.68 -7.65 15.80
CA SER A 63 14.50 -7.41 17.00
C SER A 63 15.91 -7.01 16.57
N GLY A 64 16.41 -5.91 17.09
CA GLY A 64 17.75 -5.40 16.74
C GLY A 64 17.82 -4.61 15.42
N LYS A 65 16.84 -4.70 14.51
CA LYS A 65 16.81 -3.93 13.26
C LYS A 65 16.09 -2.58 13.38
N LEU A 66 15.12 -2.48 14.31
CA LEU A 66 14.39 -1.24 14.57
C LEU A 66 15.27 -0.07 15.06
N PRO A 67 16.30 -0.27 15.90
CA PRO A 67 17.21 0.82 16.28
C PRO A 67 17.95 1.43 15.09
N GLU A 68 18.48 0.59 14.19
CA GLU A 68 19.19 1.04 12.99
C GLU A 68 18.27 1.78 12.02
N LEU A 69 17.05 1.26 11.80
CA LEU A 69 16.02 1.92 10.99
C LEU A 69 15.60 3.26 11.60
N ARG A 70 15.44 3.33 12.92
CA ARG A 70 15.13 4.57 13.63
C ARG A 70 16.25 5.60 13.47
N GLU A 71 17.51 5.19 13.63
CA GLU A 71 18.65 6.09 13.46
C GLU A 71 18.75 6.61 12.02
N ALA A 72 18.58 5.72 11.03
CA ALA A 72 18.56 6.09 9.62
C ALA A 72 17.43 7.08 9.30
N ALA A 73 16.22 6.85 9.82
CA ALA A 73 15.07 7.74 9.63
C ALA A 73 15.32 9.14 10.25
N VAL A 74 15.88 9.20 11.47
CA VAL A 74 16.24 10.48 12.12
C VAL A 74 17.31 11.22 11.31
N ARG A 75 18.33 10.51 10.84
CA ARG A 75 19.39 11.10 10.00
C ARG A 75 18.82 11.69 8.71
N ALA A 76 17.91 10.96 8.04
CA ALA A 76 17.26 11.43 6.82
C ALA A 76 16.39 12.68 7.07
N ALA A 77 15.66 12.72 8.19
CA ALA A 77 14.83 13.89 8.55
C ALA A 77 15.67 15.15 8.89
N LEU A 78 16.85 14.96 9.47
CA LEU A 78 17.76 16.05 9.83
C LEU A 78 18.62 16.54 8.65
N ALA A 79 18.85 15.68 7.67
CA ALA A 79 19.44 16.10 6.40
C ALA A 79 18.42 17.00 5.67
N ARG A 80 18.55 18.33 5.82
CA ARG A 80 17.78 19.32 5.06
C ARG A 80 17.70 18.88 3.60
N ILE A 81 16.49 18.74 3.06
CA ILE A 81 16.29 18.63 1.61
C ILE A 81 16.91 19.91 1.02
N PRO A 82 17.97 19.83 0.19
CA PRO A 82 18.48 21.01 -0.47
C PRO A 82 17.32 21.62 -1.28
N ASP A 83 17.11 22.94 -1.14
CA ASP A 83 16.16 23.64 -2.00
C ASP A 83 16.50 23.30 -3.45
N ARG A 84 15.53 22.74 -4.18
CA ARG A 84 15.66 22.54 -5.61
C ARG A 84 15.57 23.91 -6.27
N GLU A 85 16.71 24.49 -6.62
CA GLU A 85 16.82 25.61 -7.56
C GLU A 85 16.33 25.22 -8.97
#